data_AF-A0AAA9ZCY8-F1
#
_entry.id   AF-A0AAA9ZCY8-F1
#
_cell.length_a   1.000
_cell.length_b   1.000
_cell.length_c   1.000
_cell.angle_alpha   90.00
_cell.angle_beta   90.00
_cell.angle_gamma   90.00
#
_symmetry.space_group_name_H-M   'P 1'
#
loop_
_entity.id
_entity.type
_entity.pdbx_description
1 polymer ?
#
loop_
_entity_poly.entity_id
_entity_poly.type
_entity_poly.pdbx_seq_one_letter_code
_entity_poly.pdbx_strand_id
1 'polypeptide(L)'
;MHRYKFYNKFQGPAESSENFVLAVRLLAESCNFKEFKNEAIRDRLIFGLRNKKLQRKILLEDEIAVEALEKMIINDEEASQRTREIVDPNDTGAVLSVKHRLGQRRRLRW
;
A
#
# COMPACT_ATOMS: atom_id res chain seq x y z
N MET A 1 10.19 -27.24 2.63
CA MET A 1 9.03 -26.87 1.80
C MET A 1 8.27 -25.64 2.33
N HIS A 2 7.90 -25.58 3.62
CA HIS A 2 7.11 -24.48 4.19
C HIS A 2 7.75 -23.08 4.02
N ARG A 3 9.03 -22.93 4.38
CA ARG A 3 9.75 -21.65 4.19
C ARG A 3 9.85 -21.23 2.72
N TYR A 4 10.00 -22.19 1.81
CA TYR A 4 9.99 -21.90 0.37
C TYR A 4 8.64 -21.33 -0.07
N LYS A 5 7.52 -21.94 0.35
CA LYS A 5 6.17 -21.42 0.06
C LYS A 5 5.95 -20.03 0.67
N PHE A 6 6.36 -19.84 1.92
CA PHE A 6 6.31 -18.55 2.60
C PHE A 6 7.08 -17.48 1.82
N TYR A 7 8.34 -17.72 1.49
CA TYR A 7 9.17 -16.73 0.79
C TYR A 7 8.77 -16.53 -0.67
N ASN A 8 7.99 -17.42 -1.29
CA ASN A 8 7.40 -17.24 -2.61
C ASN A 8 5.95 -16.75 -2.57
N LYS A 9 5.42 -16.38 -1.40
CA LYS A 9 4.07 -15.82 -1.32
C LYS A 9 4.08 -14.36 -1.75
N PHE A 10 3.45 -14.09 -2.89
CA PHE A 10 3.16 -12.76 -3.41
C PHE A 10 1.65 -12.57 -3.50
N GLN A 11 1.20 -11.32 -3.41
CA GLN A 11 -0.20 -10.98 -3.58
C GLN A 11 -0.60 -11.18 -5.05
N GLY A 12 -1.59 -12.03 -5.29
CA GLY A 12 -2.13 -12.29 -6.62
C GLY A 12 -2.82 -11.07 -7.23
N PRO A 13 -3.05 -11.06 -8.56
CA PRO A 13 -3.70 -9.93 -9.23
C PRO A 13 -5.15 -9.69 -8.78
N ALA A 14 -5.87 -10.76 -8.41
CA ALA A 14 -7.25 -10.74 -7.93
C ALA A 14 -7.37 -11.08 -6.43
N GLU A 15 -6.25 -11.19 -5.71
CA GLU A 15 -6.26 -11.51 -4.29
C GLU A 15 -6.44 -10.22 -3.47
N SER A 16 -7.45 -10.20 -2.60
CA SER A 16 -7.65 -9.11 -1.66
C SER A 16 -6.49 -9.01 -0.68
N SER A 17 -6.28 -7.82 -0.16
CA SER A 17 -5.20 -7.54 0.79
C SER A 17 -5.40 -8.29 2.10
N GLU A 18 -6.64 -8.47 2.55
CA GLU A 18 -7.00 -9.31 3.70
C GLU A 18 -6.62 -10.79 3.49
N ASN A 19 -7.01 -11.38 2.35
CA ASN A 19 -6.67 -12.77 2.03
C ASN A 19 -5.17 -12.99 1.92
N PHE A 20 -4.45 -12.03 1.33
CA PHE A 20 -3.00 -12.07 1.24
C PHE A 20 -2.35 -12.05 2.63
N VAL A 21 -2.77 -11.14 3.51
CA VAL A 21 -2.28 -11.05 4.90
C VAL A 21 -2.50 -12.36 5.65
N LEU A 22 -3.72 -12.90 5.58
CA LEU A 22 -4.08 -14.17 6.22
C LEU A 22 -3.22 -15.32 5.70
N ALA A 23 -3.02 -15.42 4.38
CA ALA A 23 -2.20 -16.47 3.78
C ALA A 23 -0.74 -16.41 4.25
N VAL A 24 -0.16 -15.21 4.38
CA VAL A 24 1.21 -15.04 4.90
C VAL A 24 1.31 -15.48 6.36
N ARG A 25 0.35 -15.09 7.21
CA ARG A 25 0.27 -15.53 8.62
C ARG A 25 0.20 -17.05 8.74
N LEU A 26 -0.71 -17.69 8.00
CA LEU A 26 -0.90 -19.14 8.01
C LEU A 26 0.35 -19.89 7.54
N LEU A 27 1.03 -19.41 6.50
CA LEU A 27 2.28 -20.01 6.03
C LEU A 27 3.39 -19.90 7.09
N ALA A 28 3.47 -18.78 7.82
CA ALA A 28 4.46 -18.56 8.86
C ALA A 28 4.36 -19.56 10.02
N GLU A 29 3.15 -20.00 10.39
CA GLU A 29 2.94 -20.99 11.46
C GLU A 29 3.72 -22.28 11.21
N SER A 30 3.78 -22.72 9.96
CA SER A 30 4.46 -23.96 9.55
C SER A 30 5.98 -23.81 9.33
N CYS A 31 6.52 -22.59 9.45
CA CYS A 31 7.91 -22.29 9.09
C CYS A 31 8.91 -22.40 10.26
N ASN A 32 8.43 -22.60 11.48
CA ASN A 32 9.24 -22.65 12.71
C ASN A 32 10.24 -21.48 12.79
N PHE A 33 9.74 -20.24 12.67
CA PHE A 33 10.56 -19.04 12.75
C PHE A 33 10.93 -18.66 14.19
N LYS A 34 10.26 -19.24 15.19
CA LYS A 34 10.45 -18.93 16.61
C LYS A 34 10.25 -17.43 16.86
N GLU A 35 11.18 -16.77 17.54
CA GLU A 35 11.14 -15.36 17.88
C GLU A 35 11.12 -14.47 16.63
N PHE A 36 11.73 -14.92 15.53
CA PHE A 36 11.82 -14.17 14.26
C PHE A 36 10.52 -14.17 13.42
N LYS A 37 9.43 -14.73 13.95
CA LYS A 37 8.19 -14.94 13.19
C LYS A 37 7.57 -13.62 12.74
N ASN A 38 7.56 -12.61 13.60
CA ASN A 38 6.92 -11.33 13.31
C ASN A 38 7.70 -10.53 12.27
N GLU A 39 9.03 -10.55 12.36
CA GLU A 39 9.95 -9.95 11.40
C GLU A 39 9.80 -10.62 10.02
N ALA A 40 9.78 -11.96 9.98
CA ALA A 40 9.58 -12.70 8.75
C ALA A 40 8.24 -12.34 8.09
N ILE A 41 7.14 -12.29 8.86
CA ILE A 41 5.82 -11.88 8.36
C ILE A 41 5.87 -10.46 7.82
N ARG A 42 6.42 -9.52 8.59
CA ARG A 42 6.55 -8.11 8.18
C ARG A 42 7.27 -7.99 6.85
N ASP A 43 8.45 -8.60 6.73
CA ASP A 43 9.26 -8.55 5.52
C ASP A 43 8.48 -9.17 4.34
N ARG A 44 7.82 -10.30 4.56
CA ARG A 44 7.06 -10.96 3.49
C ARG A 44 5.84 -10.16 3.04
N LEU A 45 5.13 -9.52 3.97
CA LEU A 45 4.04 -8.61 3.65
C LEU A 45 4.57 -7.45 2.81
N ILE A 46 5.59 -6.74 3.26
CA ILE A 46 6.17 -5.59 2.54
C ILE A 46 6.61 -5.99 1.14
N PHE A 47 7.43 -7.03 0.99
CA PHE A 47 7.97 -7.43 -0.31
C PHE A 47 6.95 -8.14 -1.20
N GLY A 48 5.95 -8.79 -0.61
CA GLY A 48 4.95 -9.58 -1.31
C GLY A 48 3.76 -8.77 -1.83
N LEU A 49 3.58 -7.55 -1.33
CA LEU A 49 2.53 -6.63 -1.77
C LEU A 49 2.63 -6.27 -3.26
N ARG A 50 1.46 -6.25 -3.89
CA ARG A 50 1.30 -5.82 -5.28
C ARG A 50 1.33 -4.31 -5.41
N ASN A 51 0.73 -3.58 -4.46
CA ASN A 51 0.69 -2.12 -4.48
C ASN A 51 2.07 -1.51 -4.17
N LYS A 52 2.82 -1.17 -5.22
CA LYS A 52 4.17 -0.58 -5.10
C LYS A 52 4.19 0.81 -4.48
N LYS A 53 3.09 1.57 -4.57
CA LYS A 53 2.99 2.89 -3.93
C LYS A 53 2.89 2.73 -2.42
N LEU A 54 2.03 1.82 -1.97
CA LEU A 54 1.90 1.48 -0.55
C LEU A 54 3.19 0.86 0.00
N GLN A 55 3.82 -0.06 -0.75
CA GLN A 55 5.11 -0.64 -0.37
C GLN A 55 6.17 0.44 -0.09
N ARG A 56 6.31 1.43 -0.98
CA ARG A 56 7.24 2.55 -0.76
C ARG A 56 6.87 3.38 0.45
N LYS A 57 5.57 3.64 0.68
CA LYS A 57 5.10 4.39 1.85
C LYS A 57 5.48 3.66 3.15
N ILE A 58 5.26 2.35 3.22
CA ILE A 58 5.61 1.54 4.38
C ILE A 58 7.12 1.53 4.63
N LEU A 59 7.94 1.42 3.57
CA LEU A 59 9.41 1.41 3.68
C LEU A 59 10.01 2.73 4.16
N LEU A 60 9.23 3.83 4.14
CA LEU A 60 9.66 5.13 4.68
C LEU A 60 9.33 5.29 6.16
N GLU A 61 8.49 4.42 6.74
CA GLU A 61 8.16 4.48 8.16
C GLU A 61 9.16 3.66 8.97
N ASP A 62 9.71 4.29 10.02
CA ASP A 62 10.62 3.63 10.94
C ASP A 62 9.85 2.65 11.85
N GLU A 63 10.38 1.42 11.94
CA GLU A 63 9.97 0.38 12.90
C GLU A 63 8.45 0.14 13.06
N ILE A 64 7.74 -0.05 11.93
CA ILE A 64 6.33 -0.45 11.99
C ILE A 64 6.14 -1.87 12.56
N ALA A 65 5.32 -1.99 13.60
CA ALA A 65 4.89 -3.28 14.15
C ALA A 65 4.02 -4.06 13.15
N VAL A 66 4.09 -5.39 13.19
CA VAL A 66 3.42 -6.25 12.20
C VAL A 66 1.90 -6.08 12.22
N GLU A 67 1.29 -5.92 13.40
CA GLU A 67 -0.16 -5.71 13.53
C GLU A 67 -0.61 -4.37 12.93
N ALA A 68 0.22 -3.34 13.06
CA ALA A 68 -0.04 -2.03 12.48
C ALA A 68 0.12 -2.06 10.95
N LEU A 69 1.14 -2.77 10.46
CA LEU A 69 1.37 -3.01 9.03
C LEU A 69 0.18 -3.72 8.39
N GLU A 70 -0.36 -4.76 9.02
CA GLU A 70 -1.51 -5.51 8.51
C GLU A 70 -2.75 -4.63 8.36
N LYS A 71 -3.07 -3.83 9.39
CA LYS A 71 -4.18 -2.87 9.32
C LYS A 71 -3.96 -1.83 8.22
N MET A 72 -2.73 -1.33 8.08
CA MET A 72 -2.40 -0.37 7.03
C MET A 72 -2.61 -0.94 5.63
N ILE A 73 -2.23 -2.21 5.41
CA ILE A 73 -2.41 -2.94 4.16
C ILE A 73 -3.89 -3.08 3.80
N ILE A 74 -4.70 -3.52 4.76
CA ILE A 74 -6.14 -3.73 4.56
C ILE A 74 -6.86 -2.40 4.31
N ASN A 75 -6.60 -1.39 5.16
CA ASN A 75 -7.25 -0.09 5.06
C ASN A 75 -6.90 0.68 3.77
N ASP A 76 -5.67 0.53 3.24
CA ASP A 76 -5.28 1.18 1.98
C ASP A 76 -6.06 0.63 0.78
N GLU A 77 -6.37 -0.67 0.78
CA GLU A 77 -7.20 -1.28 -0.26
C GLU A 77 -8.65 -0.78 -0.18
N GLU A 78 -9.25 -0.76 1.03
CA GLU A 78 -10.60 -0.23 1.24
C GLU A 78 -10.70 1.26 0.85
N ALA A 79 -9.72 2.07 1.25
CA ALA A 79 -9.68 3.50 0.90
C ALA A 79 -9.55 3.69 -0.61
N SER A 80 -8.76 2.85 -1.28
CA SER A 80 -8.61 2.86 -2.73
C SER A 80 -9.90 2.45 -3.46
N GLN A 81 -10.66 1.50 -2.92
CA GLN A 81 -11.95 1.09 -3.46
C GLN A 81 -13.00 2.20 -3.29
N ARG A 82 -13.15 2.75 -2.08
CA ARG A 82 -14.07 3.87 -1.82
C ARG A 82 -13.77 5.08 -2.69
N THR A 83 -12.50 5.42 -2.88
CA THR A 83 -12.11 6.52 -3.77
C THR A 83 -12.55 6.27 -5.22
N ARG A 84 -12.50 5.02 -5.71
CA ARG A 84 -13.00 4.67 -7.05
C ARG A 84 -14.51 4.77 -7.16
N GLU A 85 -15.23 4.44 -6.10
CA GLU A 85 -16.71 4.54 -6.05
C GLU A 85 -17.18 6.00 -5.99
N ILE A 86 -16.43 6.88 -5.32
CA ILE A 86 -16.77 8.31 -5.20
C ILE A 86 -16.45 9.09 -6.50
N VAL A 87 -15.44 8.66 -7.26
CA VAL A 87 -15.13 9.27 -8.56
C VAL A 87 -16.13 8.77 -9.61
N ASP A 88 -17.30 9.41 -9.66
CA ASP A 88 -18.22 9.30 -10.79
C ASP A 88 -17.51 9.85 -12.05
N PRO A 89 -17.31 9.05 -13.12
CA PRO A 89 -16.74 9.55 -14.37
C PRO A 89 -17.55 10.69 -15.00
N ASN A 90 -18.82 10.85 -14.60
CA ASN A 90 -19.73 11.88 -15.08
C ASN A 90 -19.63 13.21 -14.31
N ASP A 91 -18.85 13.28 -13.22
CA ASP A 91 -18.62 14.51 -12.42
C ASP A 91 -17.18 15.06 -12.59
N THR A 92 -16.68 15.07 -13.84
CA THR A 92 -15.40 15.70 -14.20
C THR A 92 -15.55 17.19 -14.59
N GLY A 93 -16.61 17.84 -14.11
CA GLY A 93 -16.81 19.27 -14.23
C GLY A 93 -15.99 20.04 -13.18
N ALA A 94 -15.00 20.83 -13.65
CA ALA A 94 -14.39 21.95 -12.92
C ALA A 94 -13.19 21.69 -11.98
N VAL A 95 -12.20 20.88 -12.40
CA VAL A 95 -10.81 21.08 -11.93
C VAL A 95 -9.85 21.25 -13.10
N LEU A 96 -10.15 22.22 -13.98
CA LEU A 96 -9.18 22.74 -14.95
C LEU A 96 -8.58 24.05 -14.43
N SER A 97 -7.39 23.92 -13.84
CA SER A 97 -6.28 24.88 -13.89
C SER A 97 -6.53 26.30 -13.37
N VAL A 98 -6.42 26.51 -12.05
CA VAL A 98 -6.01 27.81 -11.50
C VAL A 98 -4.50 28.00 -11.72
N LYS A 99 -4.07 28.15 -12.97
CA LYS A 99 -2.68 28.49 -13.32
C LYS A 99 -2.54 29.71 -14.23
N HIS A 100 -3.60 30.51 -14.38
CA HIS A 100 -3.56 31.70 -15.24
C HIS A 100 -4.04 33.00 -14.56
N ARG A 101 -3.69 33.23 -13.29
CA ARG A 101 -4.03 34.51 -12.62
C ARG A 101 -3.04 35.02 -11.56
N LEU A 102 -1.78 34.61 -11.61
CA LEU A 102 -0.70 35.17 -10.79
C LEU A 102 0.58 35.35 -11.63
N GLY A 103 0.51 36.21 -12.65
CA GLY A 103 1.65 36.46 -13.54
C GLY A 103 1.68 37.83 -14.22
N GLN A 104 0.84 38.77 -13.80
CA GLN A 104 0.82 40.14 -14.37
C GLN A 104 0.88 41.14 -13.22
N ARG A 105 2.04 41.20 -12.54
CA ARG A 105 2.38 42.30 -11.64
C ARG A 105 3.80 42.80 -11.93
N ARG A 106 3.84 43.76 -12.86
CA ARG A 106 4.78 44.88 -13.00
C ARG A 106 6.28 44.56 -13.12
N ARG A 107 6.86 44.96 -14.26
CA ARG A 107 8.14 45.66 -14.26
C ARG A 107 8.12 46.75 -15.33
N LEU A 108 7.84 47.98 -14.90
CA LEU A 108 8.28 49.19 -15.58
C LEU A 108 9.80 49.25 -15.46
N ARG A 109 10.50 49.58 -16.54
CA ARG A 109 11.89 50.01 -16.48
C ARG A 109 12.15 51.01 -17.61
N TRP A 110 12.66 52.17 -17.21
CA TRP A 110 13.11 53.29 -18.02
C TRP A 110 14.31 52.91 -18.87
#